data_AF-A0A851UWK6-F1
#
_entry.id   AF-A0A851UWK6-F1
#
_cell.length_a   1.000
_cell.length_b   1.000
_cell.length_c   1.000
_cell.angle_alpha   90.00
_cell.angle_beta   90.00
_cell.angle_gamma   90.00
#
_symmetry.space_group_name_H-M   'P 1'
#
loop_
_entity.id
_entity.type
_entity.pdbx_description
1 polymer ?
#
loop_
_entity_poly.entity_id
_entity_poly.type
_entity_poly.pdbx_seq_one_letter_code
_entity_poly.pdbx_strand_id
1 'polypeptide(L)' 'VAIKKMVLQEMAEELPVNEILVMRDNRNANIVTYLDSYLVDEELWLVMEFMGCGTLFDVLRAVYLEEGEIGAVCQE' A
#
# COMPACT_ATOMS: atom_id res chain seq x y z
N VAL A 1 -6.70 6.26 9.06
CA VAL A 1 -5.50 5.42 8.89
C VAL A 1 -5.93 4.04 8.45
N ALA A 2 -5.12 3.36 7.64
CA ALA A 2 -5.29 1.95 7.30
C ALA A 2 -4.25 1.11 8.08
N ILE A 3 -4.61 -0.13 8.42
CA ILE A 3 -3.73 -1.07 9.11
C ILE A 3 -3.66 -2.35 8.29
N LYS A 4 -2.46 -2.71 7.82
CA LYS A 4 -2.18 -4.01 7.20
C LYS A 4 -1.56 -4.92 8.24
N LYS A 5 -2.18 -6.07 8.50
CA LYS A 5 -1.68 -7.10 9.42
C LYS A 5 -0.98 -8.20 8.64
N MET A 6 0.21 -8.59 9.07
CA MET A 6 1.03 -9.60 8.42
C MET A 6 1.49 -10.64 9.43
N VAL A 7 1.15 -11.90 9.19
CA VAL A 7 1.61 -13.02 10.02
C VAL A 7 3.03 -13.39 9.60
N LEU A 8 4.00 -13.18 10.50
CA LEU A 8 5.41 -13.32 10.15
C LEU A 8 5.82 -14.77 9.84
N GLN A 9 5.18 -15.74 10.50
CA GLN A 9 5.51 -17.17 10.35
C GLN A 9 5.18 -17.74 8.96
N GLU A 10 4.27 -17.11 8.21
CA GLU A 10 3.81 -17.61 6.91
C GLU A 10 4.62 -17.03 5.73
N MET A 11 5.59 -16.16 6.00
CA MET A 11 6.30 -15.38 4.99
C MET A 11 7.82 -15.52 5.13
N ALA A 12 8.55 -15.29 4.04
CA ALA A 12 10.00 -15.09 4.13
C ALA A 12 10.30 -13.84 4.98
N GLU A 13 11.24 -13.95 5.91
CA GLU A 13 11.57 -12.90 6.91
C GLU A 13 11.91 -11.55 6.28
N GLU A 14 12.41 -11.53 5.03
CA GLU A 14 12.82 -10.32 4.33
C GLU A 14 11.65 -9.48 3.80
N LEU A 15 10.50 -10.08 3.51
CA LEU A 15 9.39 -9.39 2.85
C LEU A 15 8.77 -8.27 3.70
N PRO A 16 8.42 -8.50 4.98
CA PRO A 16 7.80 -7.46 5.81
C PRO A 16 8.79 -6.32 6.11
N VAL A 17 10.08 -6.64 6.24
CA VAL A 17 11.15 -5.65 6.43
C VAL A 17 11.30 -4.79 5.18
N ASN A 18 11.34 -5.39 4.00
CA ASN A 18 11.41 -4.66 2.73
C ASN A 18 10.23 -3.72 2.54
N GLU A 19 9.00 -4.15 2.89
CA GLU A 19 7.82 -3.30 2.79
C GLU A 19 7.94 -2.04 3.66
N ILE A 20 8.37 -2.19 4.92
CA ILE A 20 8.61 -1.04 5.80
C ILE A 20 9.72 -0.14 5.24
N LEU A 21 10.86 -0.69 4.85
CA LEU A 21 12.00 0.09 4.38
C LEU A 21 11.66 0.89 3.12
N VAL A 22 11.00 0.25 2.15
CA VAL A 22 10.59 0.91 0.91
C VAL A 22 9.63 2.06 1.20
N MET A 23 8.59 1.85 2.01
CA MET A 23 7.60 2.90 2.28
C MET A 23 8.14 4.01 3.19
N ARG A 24 9.02 3.68 4.15
CA ARG A 24 9.60 4.67 5.07
C ARG A 24 10.61 5.58 4.37
N ASP A 25 11.47 4.99 3.55
CA ASP A 25 12.61 5.69 2.95
C ASP A 25 12.23 6.38 1.62
N ASN A 26 11.11 5.98 0.98
CA ASN A 26 10.60 6.60 -0.26
C ASN A 26 9.31 7.40 -0.02
N ARG A 27 9.45 8.64 0.45
CA ARG A 27 8.32 9.57 0.56
C ARG A 27 8.08 10.30 -0.76
N ASN A 28 6.95 10.02 -1.39
CA ASN A 28 6.50 10.65 -2.63
C ASN A 28 4.97 10.80 -2.60
N ALA A 29 4.41 11.81 -3.29
CA ALA A 29 2.97 12.03 -3.34
C ALA A 29 2.18 10.86 -3.98
N ASN A 30 2.83 10.05 -4.82
CA ASN A 30 2.23 8.90 -5.52
C ASN A 30 2.53 7.56 -4.83
N ILE A 31 3.20 7.56 -3.66
CA ILE A 31 3.44 6.38 -2.84
C ILE A 31 2.68 6.54 -1.53
N VAL A 32 1.92 5.51 -1.16
CA VAL A 32 1.17 5.48 0.10
C VAL A 32 2.11 5.73 1.29
N THR A 33 1.76 6.72 2.10
CA THR A 33 2.57 7.21 3.21
C THR A 33 2.59 6.20 4.36
N TYR A 34 3.80 5.77 4.73
CA TYR A 34 4.08 5.07 5.98
C TYR A 34 3.91 6.00 7.19
N LEU A 35 3.20 5.54 8.22
CA LEU A 35 3.04 6.27 9.48
C LEU A 35 3.83 5.62 10.62
N ASP A 36 3.60 4.33 10.88
CA ASP A 36 4.29 3.57 11.93
C ASP A 36 4.16 2.05 11.75
N SER A 37 4.85 1.25 12.57
CA SER A 37 4.70 -0.21 12.60
C SER A 37 4.82 -0.77 14.01
N TYR A 38 4.08 -1.84 14.30
CA TYR A 38 4.01 -2.47 15.61
C TYR A 38 4.06 -3.99 15.49
N LEU A 39 4.72 -4.65 16.44
CA LEU A 39 4.66 -6.10 16.59
C LEU A 39 3.66 -6.43 17.70
N VAL A 40 2.57 -7.13 17.34
CA VAL A 40 1.47 -7.48 18.25
C VAL A 40 1.13 -8.95 18.04
N ASP A 41 1.24 -9.77 19.09
CA ASP A 41 0.88 -11.21 19.05
C ASP A 41 1.45 -11.97 17.83
N GLU A 42 2.74 -11.74 17.53
CA GLU A 42 3.47 -12.31 16.38
C GLU A 42 3.02 -11.82 14.98
N GLU A 43 2.10 -10.86 14.93
CA GLU A 43 1.73 -10.14 13.73
C GLU A 43 2.45 -8.80 13.65
N LEU A 44 2.97 -8.48 12.47
CA LEU A 44 3.44 -7.14 12.16
C LEU A 44 2.26 -6.30 11.63
N TRP A 45 1.97 -5.21 12.33
CA TRP A 45 0.94 -4.25 11.96
C TRP A 45 1.62 -3.04 11.33
N LEU A 46 1.30 -2.78 10.07
CA LEU A 46 1.77 -1.63 9.32
C LEU A 46 0.68 -0.56 9.28
N VAL A 47 0.97 0.61 9.84
CA VAL A 47 0.07 1.76 9.86
C VAL A 47 0.43 2.70 8.72
N MET A 48 -0.55 2.95 7.85
CA MET A 48 -0.39 3.77 6.65
C MET A 48 -1.55 4.74 6.47
N GLU A 49 -1.38 5.71 5.56
CA GLU A 49 -2.48 6.59 5.19
C GLU A 49 -3.67 5.81 4.61
N PHE A 50 -4.87 6.37 4.74
CA PHE A 50 -6.08 5.72 4.27
C PHE A 50 -6.50 6.29 2.91
N MET A 51 -6.45 5.45 1.88
CA MET A 51 -6.91 5.77 0.53
C MET A 51 -8.41 5.46 0.40
N GLY A 52 -9.25 6.45 0.70
CA GLY A 52 -10.71 6.25 0.85
C GLY A 52 -11.48 5.97 -0.43
N CYS A 53 -10.90 6.21 -1.61
CA CYS A 53 -11.57 6.02 -2.90
C CYS A 53 -11.54 4.56 -3.39
N GLY A 54 -10.98 3.63 -2.62
CA GLY A 54 -10.85 2.22 -3.02
C GLY A 54 -9.69 2.01 -3.99
N THR A 55 -9.74 0.89 -4.72
CA THR A 55 -8.65 0.47 -5.60
C THR A 55 -8.94 0.82 -7.07
N LEU A 56 -7.88 0.93 -7.88
CA LEU A 56 -8.03 1.04 -9.34
C LEU A 56 -8.80 -0.17 -9.92
N PHE A 57 -8.65 -1.35 -9.31
CA PHE A 57 -9.38 -2.55 -9.72
C PHE A 57 -10.90 -2.39 -9.57
N ASP A 58 -11.36 -1.73 -8.50
CA ASP A 58 -12.79 -1.46 -8.30
C ASP A 58 -13.33 -0.52 -9.39
N VAL A 59 -12.55 0.48 -9.79
CA VAL A 59 -12.89 1.39 -10.88
C VAL A 59 -12.99 0.63 -12.21
N LEU A 60 -12.00 -0.22 -12.52
CA LEU A 60 -11.95 -1.01 -13.76
C LEU A 60 -13.11 -2.03 -13.86
N ARG A 61 -13.70 -2.44 -12.74
CA ARG A 61 -14.91 -3.29 -12.73
C ARG A 61 -16.19 -2.50 -12.99
N ALA A 62 -16.19 -1.21 -12.74
CA ALA A 62 -17.37 -0.35 -12.86
C ALA A 62 -17.44 0.36 -14.21
N VAL A 63 -16.30 0.79 -14.76
CA VAL A 63 -16.22 1.59 -15.99
C VAL A 63 -15.02 1.20 -16.85
N TYR A 64 -15.12 1.49 -18.15
CA TYR A 64 -13.97 1.49 -19.05
C TYR A 64 -13.30 2.85 -19.00
N LEU A 65 -11.98 2.87 -18.80
CA LEU A 65 -11.19 4.11 -18.80
C LEU A 65 -10.88 4.55 -20.22
N GLU A 66 -11.00 5.85 -20.47
CA GLU A 66 -10.55 6.46 -21.72
C GLU A 66 -9.02 6.63 -21.73
N GLU A 67 -8.41 6.78 -22.92
CA GLU A 67 -6.95 6.91 -23.06
C GLU A 67 -6.36 8.05 -22.22
N GLY A 68 -7.09 9.15 -22.06
CA GLY A 68 -6.67 10.28 -21.21
C GLY A 68 -6.60 9.91 -19.72
N GLU A 69 -7.54 9.11 -19.23
CA GLU A 69 -7.58 8.65 -17.83
C GLU A 69 -6.50 7.60 -17.57
N ILE A 70 -6.29 6.68 -18.51
CA ILE A 70 -5.17 5.73 -18.49
C ILE A 70 -3.85 6.51 -18.46
N GLY A 71 -3.70 7.50 -19.33
CA GLY A 71 -2.52 8.36 -19.39
C GLY A 71 -2.25 9.07 -18.06
N ALA A 72 -3.29 9.59 -17.40
CA ALA A 72 -3.16 10.23 -16.09
C ALA A 72 -2.69 9.26 -14.99
N VAL A 73 -3.18 8.02 -15.00
CA VAL A 73 -2.74 6.98 -14.03
C VAL A 73 -1.29 6.54 -14.31
N CYS A 74 -0.86 6.52 -15.57
CA CYS A 74 0.47 6.09 -15.99
C CYS A 74 1.52 7.22 -16.06
N GLN A 75 1.17 8.44 -15.65
CA GLN A 75 2.00 9.63 -15.90
C GLN A 75 3.32 9.67 -15.12
N GLU A 76 3.48 8.81 -14.12
CA GLU A 76 4.58 8.81 -13.14
C GLU A 76 5.55 7.65 -13.34
#